data_AF-A0A918M8S0-F1
#
_entry.id   AF-A0A918M8S0-F1
#
_cell.length_a   1.000
_cell.length_b   1.000
_cell.length_c   1.000
_cell.angle_alpha   90.00
_cell.angle_beta   90.00
_cell.angle_gamma   90.00
#
_symmetry.space_group_name_H-M   'P 1'
#
loop_
_entity.id
_entity.type
_entity.pdbx_description
1 polymer ?
#
loop_
_entity_poly.entity_id
_entity_poly.type
_entity_poly.pdbx_seq_one_letter_code
_entity_poly.pdbx_strand_id
1 'polypeptide(L)'
;MDGETARRIIRSQDEDVRARLRQMLAERGRKAQAVAAALRPWRHGSATTLFTGRAKPEALRALADASRWASANRGLPGGLRYMIAVSGHEYGSLGSSEVDLHYEARDLERFRQGDADAARAIEDVYLLAEQIAENCRGARIVGSALDIPDEFHPPRYGQLLEGTLARLVAEDLADHINTGRALEERLTVGGVGETTVQSWRAKVLESTAIPYLLGFMDLTRGLGACESPVVTDPVVLSRAYLALGLAYLEEVQQRMPDYAEASGQSVPEPRISLSFSGGTFYGGQFAAQIANIDSTIAGVVQHGSPDVAEALKELEQAVLHQAGLDEDERRDLLDNVGYLAEAAQTPSGQRNRGIIRSVLSSLTVAAASGEELRRAMDAWGGVLHGLLP
;
A
#
# COMPACT_ATOMS: atom_id res chain seq x y z
N MET A 1 -18.43 5.70 -7.26
CA MET A 1 -18.82 4.52 -8.09
C MET A 1 -19.40 3.48 -7.16
N ASP A 2 -20.53 2.84 -7.51
CA ASP A 2 -21.09 1.76 -6.69
C ASP A 2 -20.29 0.44 -6.85
N GLY A 3 -20.40 -0.45 -5.86
CA GLY A 3 -19.62 -1.68 -5.81
C GLY A 3 -19.94 -2.66 -6.95
N GLU A 4 -21.19 -2.74 -7.43
CA GLU A 4 -21.56 -3.63 -8.53
C GLU A 4 -20.95 -3.17 -9.85
N THR A 5 -21.00 -1.86 -10.11
CA THR A 5 -20.35 -1.22 -11.25
C THR A 5 -18.84 -1.44 -11.22
N ALA A 6 -18.19 -1.27 -10.06
CA ALA A 6 -16.77 -1.54 -9.89
C ALA A 6 -16.41 -3.01 -10.21
N ARG A 7 -17.20 -3.96 -9.70
CA ARG A 7 -17.01 -5.40 -9.96
C ARG A 7 -17.16 -5.74 -11.44
N ARG A 8 -18.15 -5.16 -12.11
CA ARG A 8 -18.37 -5.35 -13.55
C ARG A 8 -17.20 -4.82 -14.36
N ILE A 9 -16.66 -3.65 -14.00
CA ILE A 9 -15.46 -3.08 -14.64
C ILE A 9 -14.27 -4.01 -14.47
N ILE A 10 -14.00 -4.48 -13.26
CA ILE A 10 -12.88 -5.38 -12.97
C ILE A 10 -13.01 -6.69 -13.77
N ARG A 11 -14.19 -7.30 -13.80
CA ARG A 11 -14.46 -8.52 -14.60
C ARG A 11 -14.24 -8.30 -16.09
N SER A 12 -14.72 -7.18 -16.63
CA SER A 12 -14.52 -6.84 -18.04
C SER A 12 -13.03 -6.66 -18.37
N GLN A 13 -12.27 -5.95 -17.52
CA GLN A 13 -10.82 -5.80 -17.70
C GLN A 13 -10.10 -7.16 -17.55
N ASP A 14 -10.56 -8.03 -16.65
CA ASP A 14 -9.98 -9.36 -16.50
C ASP A 14 -10.15 -10.22 -17.76
N GLU A 15 -11.33 -10.21 -18.38
CA GLU A 15 -11.58 -10.92 -19.63
C GLU A 15 -10.67 -10.44 -20.77
N ASP A 16 -10.54 -9.12 -20.93
CA ASP A 16 -9.66 -8.48 -21.91
C ASP A 16 -8.19 -8.85 -21.68
N VAL A 17 -7.74 -8.77 -20.42
CA VAL A 17 -6.37 -9.09 -20.04
C VAL A 17 -6.09 -10.57 -20.28
N ARG A 18 -7.00 -11.48 -19.93
CA ARG A 18 -6.88 -12.91 -20.24
C ARG A 18 -6.81 -13.16 -21.75
N ALA A 19 -7.61 -12.46 -22.55
CA ALA A 19 -7.58 -12.58 -24.00
C ALA A 19 -6.22 -12.14 -24.58
N ARG A 20 -5.70 -10.98 -24.14
CA ARG A 20 -4.39 -10.45 -24.54
C ARG A 20 -3.26 -11.39 -24.14
N LEU A 21 -3.29 -11.92 -22.93
CA LEU A 21 -2.28 -12.86 -22.45
C LEU A 21 -2.27 -14.16 -23.25
N ARG A 22 -3.45 -14.71 -23.60
CA ARG A 22 -3.52 -15.88 -24.48
C ARG A 22 -2.89 -15.59 -25.84
N GLN A 23 -3.12 -14.41 -26.41
CA GLN A 23 -2.51 -14.00 -27.66
C GLN A 23 -0.98 -13.89 -27.53
N MET A 24 -0.48 -13.26 -26.46
CA MET A 24 0.94 -13.12 -26.19
C MET A 24 1.63 -14.47 -25.97
N LEU A 25 1.01 -15.38 -25.21
CA LEU A 25 1.49 -16.74 -24.99
C LEU A 25 1.54 -17.53 -26.29
N ALA A 26 0.49 -17.45 -27.12
CA ALA A 26 0.46 -18.11 -28.42
C ALA A 26 1.55 -17.57 -29.36
N GLU A 27 1.76 -16.25 -29.39
CA GLU A 27 2.82 -15.62 -30.18
C GLU A 27 4.21 -16.03 -29.69
N ARG A 28 4.43 -16.00 -28.37
CA ARG A 28 5.69 -16.44 -27.75
C ARG A 28 5.97 -17.91 -28.05
N GLY A 29 4.97 -18.78 -27.95
CA GLY A 29 5.08 -20.19 -28.29
C GLY A 29 5.47 -20.40 -29.76
N ARG A 30 4.85 -19.66 -30.70
CA ARG A 30 5.24 -19.70 -32.13
C ARG A 30 6.68 -19.25 -32.34
N LYS A 31 7.12 -18.17 -31.70
CA LYS A 31 8.51 -17.68 -31.79
C LYS A 31 9.50 -18.68 -31.20
N ALA A 32 9.19 -19.27 -30.05
CA ALA A 32 9.99 -20.31 -29.42
C ALA A 32 10.17 -21.52 -30.35
N GLN A 33 9.07 -21.98 -30.98
CA GLN A 33 9.10 -23.07 -31.94
C GLN A 33 9.95 -22.73 -33.18
N ALA A 34 9.90 -21.48 -33.66
CA ALA A 34 10.75 -21.02 -34.76
C ALA A 34 12.24 -21.02 -34.38
N VAL A 35 12.58 -20.59 -33.17
CA VAL A 35 13.95 -20.64 -32.63
C VAL A 35 14.44 -22.08 -32.53
N ALA A 36 13.65 -22.98 -31.95
CA ALA A 36 13.98 -24.40 -31.86
C ALA A 36 14.18 -25.02 -33.26
N ALA A 37 13.32 -24.69 -34.23
CA ALA A 37 13.46 -25.16 -35.61
C ALA A 37 14.75 -24.65 -36.28
N ALA A 38 15.16 -23.41 -36.02
CA ALA A 38 16.40 -22.84 -36.54
C ALA A 38 17.66 -23.48 -35.93
N LEU A 39 17.59 -23.94 -34.68
CA LEU A 39 18.69 -24.63 -33.99
C LEU A 39 18.76 -26.13 -34.34
N ARG A 40 17.65 -26.75 -34.73
CA ARG A 40 17.54 -28.20 -34.99
C ARG A 40 18.63 -28.79 -35.91
N PRO A 41 19.04 -28.15 -37.03
CA PRO A 41 20.10 -28.70 -37.91
C PRO A 41 21.47 -28.83 -37.22
N TRP A 42 21.70 -28.08 -36.15
CA TRP A 42 22.97 -27.99 -35.42
C TRP A 42 23.00 -28.84 -34.14
N ARG A 43 21.91 -29.56 -33.87
CA ARG A 43 21.70 -30.34 -32.63
C ARG A 43 22.54 -31.63 -32.58
N HIS A 44 22.70 -32.32 -33.70
CA HIS A 44 23.20 -33.70 -33.74
C HIS A 44 24.71 -33.87 -33.98
N GLY A 45 25.54 -33.00 -33.41
CA GLY A 45 26.98 -33.23 -33.28
C GLY A 45 27.88 -32.67 -34.38
N SER A 46 29.19 -32.90 -34.21
CA SER A 46 30.29 -32.11 -34.75
C SER A 46 30.33 -31.89 -36.27
N ALA A 47 29.79 -32.79 -37.10
CA ALA A 47 29.86 -32.64 -38.55
C ALA A 47 28.93 -31.54 -39.10
N THR A 48 27.77 -31.32 -38.48
CA THR A 48 26.85 -30.26 -38.89
C THR A 48 27.26 -28.94 -38.26
N THR A 49 27.68 -28.94 -37.00
CA THR A 49 27.98 -27.71 -36.23
C THR A 49 29.40 -27.19 -36.42
N LEU A 50 30.38 -28.08 -36.63
CA LEU A 50 31.79 -27.72 -36.79
C LEU A 50 32.25 -27.90 -38.24
N PHE A 51 33.13 -27.02 -38.69
CA PHE A 51 33.96 -27.15 -39.87
C PHE A 51 35.42 -27.04 -39.43
N THR A 52 36.23 -28.06 -39.68
CA THR A 52 37.66 -28.09 -39.25
C THR A 52 37.85 -27.86 -37.73
N GLY A 53 36.91 -28.33 -36.90
CA GLY A 53 36.95 -28.14 -35.44
C GLY A 53 36.46 -26.77 -34.95
N ARG A 54 36.01 -25.87 -35.85
CA ARG A 54 35.43 -24.56 -35.47
C ARG A 54 33.95 -24.51 -35.80
N ALA A 55 33.15 -23.86 -34.96
CA ALA A 55 31.72 -23.68 -35.23
C ALA A 55 31.48 -22.94 -36.56
N LYS A 56 30.53 -23.42 -37.37
CA LYS A 56 30.15 -22.76 -38.62
C LYS A 56 29.55 -21.37 -38.33
N PRO A 57 29.85 -20.34 -39.14
CA PRO A 57 29.29 -18.99 -38.95
C PRO A 57 27.75 -18.96 -38.89
N GLU A 58 27.07 -19.85 -39.61
CA GLU A 58 25.62 -20.00 -39.59
C GLU A 58 25.12 -20.51 -38.23
N ALA A 59 25.79 -21.51 -37.66
CA ALA A 59 25.46 -22.06 -36.34
C ALA A 59 25.66 -21.00 -35.24
N LEU A 60 26.76 -20.25 -35.28
CA LEU A 60 27.03 -19.15 -34.34
C LEU A 60 25.98 -18.02 -34.45
N ARG A 61 25.54 -17.69 -35.66
CA ARG A 61 24.46 -16.70 -35.87
C ARG A 61 23.14 -17.20 -35.30
N ALA A 62 22.75 -18.43 -35.60
CA ALA A 62 21.52 -19.03 -35.09
C ALA A 62 21.53 -19.10 -33.54
N LEU A 63 22.66 -19.48 -32.93
CA LEU A 63 22.83 -19.48 -31.49
C LEU A 63 22.70 -18.06 -30.90
N ALA A 64 23.38 -17.08 -31.49
CA ALA A 64 23.31 -15.69 -31.03
C ALA A 64 21.90 -15.10 -31.11
N ASP A 65 21.16 -15.38 -32.20
CA ASP A 65 19.76 -14.97 -32.36
C ASP A 65 18.85 -15.65 -31.32
N ALA A 66 19.04 -16.94 -31.11
CA ALA A 66 18.29 -17.72 -30.12
C ALA A 66 18.54 -17.22 -28.68
N SER A 67 19.80 -16.97 -28.32
CA SER A 67 20.16 -16.43 -26.99
C SER A 67 19.62 -15.02 -26.78
N ARG A 68 19.65 -14.15 -27.81
CA ARG A 68 19.00 -12.82 -27.72
C ARG A 68 17.50 -12.94 -27.50
N TRP A 69 16.84 -13.82 -28.25
CA TRP A 69 15.41 -14.05 -28.10
C TRP A 69 15.08 -14.60 -26.72
N ALA A 70 15.80 -15.61 -26.23
CA ALA A 70 15.60 -16.19 -24.91
C ALA A 70 15.77 -15.14 -23.81
N SER A 71 16.80 -14.30 -23.90
CA SER A 71 17.03 -13.20 -22.95
C SER A 71 15.94 -12.11 -23.00
N ALA A 72 15.47 -11.74 -24.18
CA ALA A 72 14.39 -10.75 -24.34
C ALA A 72 13.01 -11.29 -23.94
N ASN A 73 12.88 -12.61 -23.79
CA ASN A 73 11.64 -13.28 -23.42
C ASN A 73 11.85 -14.07 -22.11
N ARG A 74 12.64 -13.55 -21.16
CA ARG A 74 12.65 -14.03 -19.76
C ARG A 74 11.46 -13.43 -19.03
N GLY A 75 10.64 -14.25 -18.39
CA GLY A 75 9.43 -13.80 -17.69
C GLY A 75 8.22 -13.50 -18.59
N LEU A 76 7.05 -13.40 -17.96
CA LEU A 76 5.84 -12.83 -18.56
C LEU A 76 5.90 -11.29 -18.44
N PRO A 77 5.15 -10.53 -19.25
CA PRO A 77 5.05 -9.07 -19.09
C PRO A 77 4.84 -8.69 -17.62
N GLY A 78 5.74 -7.86 -17.10
CA GLY A 78 5.93 -7.60 -15.67
C GLY A 78 4.69 -7.04 -14.97
N GLY A 79 4.50 -7.46 -13.72
CA GLY A 79 3.53 -6.90 -12.78
C GLY A 79 2.35 -7.80 -12.43
N LEU A 80 1.97 -8.72 -13.32
CA LEU A 80 0.76 -9.52 -13.09
C LEU A 80 1.05 -10.90 -12.50
N ARG A 81 0.45 -11.16 -11.34
CA ARG A 81 0.45 -12.49 -10.73
C ARG A 81 -0.65 -13.35 -11.35
N TYR A 82 -0.33 -14.12 -12.39
CA TYR A 82 -1.21 -15.17 -12.89
C TYR A 82 -0.91 -16.51 -12.25
N MET A 83 -1.95 -17.32 -12.07
CA MET A 83 -1.79 -18.76 -11.94
C MET A 83 -1.92 -19.37 -13.33
N ILE A 84 -0.81 -19.88 -13.86
CA ILE A 84 -0.79 -20.61 -15.11
C ILE A 84 -0.68 -22.09 -14.77
N ALA A 85 -1.66 -22.87 -15.21
CA ALA A 85 -1.52 -24.32 -15.18
C ALA A 85 -0.91 -24.80 -16.48
N VAL A 86 0.14 -25.62 -16.37
CA VAL A 86 0.74 -26.36 -17.48
C VAL A 86 0.72 -27.83 -17.08
N SER A 87 0.12 -28.67 -17.93
CA SER A 87 0.09 -30.14 -17.71
C SER A 87 -0.50 -30.58 -16.37
N GLY A 88 -1.48 -29.84 -15.83
CA GLY A 88 -2.16 -30.18 -14.57
C GLY A 88 -1.43 -29.74 -13.29
N HIS A 89 -0.26 -29.11 -13.41
CA HIS A 89 0.41 -28.47 -12.27
C HIS A 89 0.12 -26.97 -12.27
N GLU A 90 -0.29 -26.45 -11.11
CA GLU A 90 -0.50 -25.03 -10.88
C GLU A 90 0.84 -24.35 -10.58
N TYR A 91 1.25 -23.45 -11.48
CA TYR A 91 2.36 -22.56 -11.24
C TYR A 91 1.78 -21.20 -10.86
N GLY A 92 1.93 -20.81 -9.60
CA GLY A 92 1.80 -19.40 -9.22
C GLY A 92 2.81 -18.59 -10.02
N SER A 93 2.54 -17.30 -10.27
CA SER A 93 3.47 -16.37 -10.91
C SER A 93 4.83 -16.41 -10.21
N LEU A 94 5.68 -17.31 -10.69
CA LEU A 94 7.02 -17.58 -10.21
C LEU A 94 7.91 -16.47 -10.74
N GLY A 95 8.13 -15.48 -9.89
CA GLY A 95 9.22 -14.53 -10.09
C GLY A 95 10.61 -15.13 -9.91
N SER A 96 10.81 -16.45 -9.76
CA SER A 96 12.14 -16.95 -9.37
C SER A 96 12.47 -18.44 -9.59
N SER A 97 11.69 -19.24 -10.32
CA SER A 97 12.14 -20.60 -10.67
C SER A 97 12.47 -20.76 -12.15
N GLU A 98 12.72 -19.67 -12.87
CA GLU A 98 13.35 -19.77 -14.18
C GLU A 98 14.78 -20.28 -13.97
N VAL A 99 15.13 -21.34 -14.70
CA VAL A 99 16.51 -21.80 -14.82
C VAL A 99 17.31 -20.62 -15.33
N ASP A 100 18.17 -20.05 -14.48
CA ASP A 100 19.07 -18.95 -14.83
C ASP A 100 20.08 -19.43 -15.88
N LEU A 101 19.66 -19.44 -17.14
CA LEU A 101 20.57 -19.61 -18.26
C LEU A 101 21.30 -18.29 -18.46
N HIS A 102 22.22 -17.94 -17.57
CA HIS A 102 23.18 -16.87 -17.79
C HIS A 102 24.16 -17.29 -18.89
N TYR A 103 23.71 -17.28 -20.14
CA TYR A 103 24.63 -17.15 -21.27
C TYR A 103 24.89 -15.66 -21.46
N GLU A 104 25.97 -15.18 -20.86
CA GLU A 104 26.42 -13.80 -21.07
C GLU A 104 26.99 -13.66 -22.49
N ALA A 105 27.13 -12.42 -22.96
CA ALA A 105 27.86 -12.13 -24.19
C ALA A 105 29.28 -12.75 -24.22
N ARG A 106 29.86 -13.01 -23.03
CA ARG A 106 31.14 -13.71 -22.85
C ARG A 106 31.12 -15.17 -23.30
N ASP A 107 29.99 -15.86 -23.20
CA ASP A 107 29.88 -17.26 -23.65
C ASP A 107 29.87 -17.35 -25.18
N LEU A 108 29.28 -16.36 -25.86
CA LEU A 108 29.38 -16.21 -27.32
C LEU A 108 30.83 -16.02 -27.81
N GLU A 109 31.67 -15.39 -26.99
CA GLU A 109 33.08 -15.17 -27.30
C GLU A 109 33.92 -16.43 -27.10
N ARG A 110 33.60 -17.24 -26.09
CA ARG A 110 34.16 -18.60 -25.90
C ARG A 110 33.78 -19.53 -27.06
N PHE A 111 32.55 -19.46 -27.58
CA PHE A 111 32.14 -20.27 -28.74
C PHE A 111 32.90 -19.91 -30.03
N ARG A 112 33.31 -18.65 -30.20
CA ARG A 112 34.15 -18.24 -31.34
C ARG A 112 35.54 -18.88 -31.34
N GLN A 113 36.03 -19.31 -30.18
CA GLN A 113 37.35 -19.91 -30.03
C GLN A 113 37.39 -21.41 -30.37
N GLY A 114 36.25 -22.02 -30.76
CA GLY A 114 36.20 -23.38 -31.29
C GLY A 114 36.04 -24.47 -30.23
N ASP A 115 35.49 -24.14 -29.08
CA ASP A 115 35.32 -25.09 -27.98
C ASP A 115 34.17 -26.08 -28.20
N ALA A 116 34.30 -27.30 -27.68
CA ALA A 116 33.26 -28.34 -27.68
C ALA A 116 31.95 -27.87 -27.03
N ASP A 117 32.03 -26.80 -26.23
CA ASP A 117 30.92 -26.16 -25.56
C ASP A 117 29.85 -25.58 -26.50
N ALA A 118 30.17 -25.27 -27.77
CA ALA A 118 29.19 -24.71 -28.71
C ALA A 118 28.04 -25.68 -29.01
N ALA A 119 28.33 -26.97 -29.14
CA ALA A 119 27.31 -27.99 -29.37
C ALA A 119 26.40 -28.15 -28.15
N ARG A 120 26.98 -28.08 -26.95
CA ARG A 120 26.24 -28.13 -25.68
C ARG A 120 25.32 -26.92 -25.52
N ALA A 121 25.82 -25.72 -25.79
CA ALA A 121 25.01 -24.51 -25.71
C ALA A 121 23.86 -24.47 -26.72
N ILE A 122 24.08 -25.00 -27.93
CA ILE A 122 23.01 -25.19 -28.91
C ILE A 122 21.94 -26.14 -28.38
N GLU A 123 22.34 -27.28 -27.78
CA GLU A 123 21.40 -28.22 -27.16
C GLU A 123 20.62 -27.55 -26.01
N ASP A 124 21.30 -26.84 -25.11
CA ASP A 124 20.69 -26.20 -23.95
C ASP A 124 19.66 -25.14 -24.37
N VAL A 125 20.01 -24.27 -25.33
CA VAL A 125 19.08 -23.24 -25.87
C VAL A 125 17.95 -23.87 -26.68
N TYR A 126 18.22 -24.94 -27.43
CA TYR A 126 17.21 -25.69 -28.17
C TYR A 126 16.17 -26.30 -27.21
N LEU A 127 16.62 -27.01 -26.17
CA LEU A 127 15.76 -27.63 -25.16
C LEU A 127 14.93 -26.58 -24.42
N LEU A 128 15.54 -25.44 -24.07
CA LEU A 128 14.80 -24.31 -23.50
C LEU A 128 13.70 -23.82 -24.44
N ALA A 129 14.00 -23.62 -25.73
CA ALA A 129 13.04 -23.12 -26.71
C ALA A 129 11.88 -24.12 -26.92
N GLU A 130 12.16 -25.43 -26.97
CA GLU A 130 11.11 -26.45 -27.02
C GLU A 130 10.27 -26.46 -25.75
N GLN A 131 10.89 -26.36 -24.57
CA GLN A 131 10.16 -26.29 -23.29
C GLN A 131 9.25 -25.07 -23.23
N ILE A 132 9.73 -23.88 -23.66
CA ILE A 132 8.90 -22.67 -23.71
C ILE A 132 7.74 -22.85 -24.70
N ALA A 133 8.00 -23.43 -25.88
CA ALA A 133 6.97 -23.67 -26.88
C ALA A 133 5.87 -24.60 -26.36
N GLU A 134 6.26 -25.70 -25.70
CA GLU A 134 5.32 -26.66 -25.11
C GLU A 134 4.54 -26.05 -23.95
N ASN A 135 5.22 -25.34 -23.04
CA ASN A 135 4.57 -24.61 -21.94
C ASN A 135 3.54 -23.61 -22.46
N CYS A 136 3.86 -22.85 -23.51
CA CYS A 136 2.93 -21.89 -24.10
C CYS A 136 1.73 -22.56 -24.78
N ARG A 137 1.92 -23.75 -25.37
CA ARG A 137 0.84 -24.51 -26.02
C ARG A 137 -0.15 -25.09 -25.01
N GLY A 138 0.36 -25.59 -23.89
CA GLY A 138 -0.44 -26.18 -22.82
C GLY A 138 -0.96 -25.19 -21.77
N ALA A 139 -0.50 -23.93 -21.81
CA ALA A 139 -0.82 -22.93 -20.80
C ALA A 139 -2.32 -22.63 -20.73
N ARG A 140 -2.90 -22.80 -19.54
CA ARG A 140 -4.24 -22.32 -19.20
C ARG A 140 -4.12 -21.26 -18.12
N ILE A 141 -4.76 -20.12 -18.34
CA ILE A 141 -4.87 -19.06 -17.33
C ILE A 141 -5.99 -19.46 -16.37
N VAL A 142 -5.63 -19.94 -15.18
CA VAL A 142 -6.57 -20.52 -14.20
C VAL A 142 -7.14 -19.45 -13.27
N GLY A 143 -6.31 -18.47 -12.90
CA GLY A 143 -6.71 -17.34 -12.08
C GLY A 143 -6.01 -16.07 -12.53
N SER A 144 -6.55 -14.92 -12.12
CA SER A 144 -6.01 -13.60 -12.43
C SER A 144 -5.76 -12.81 -11.17
N ALA A 145 -4.74 -11.95 -11.19
CA ALA A 145 -4.55 -10.94 -10.16
C ALA A 145 -5.76 -10.00 -10.03
N LEU A 146 -6.57 -9.91 -11.09
CA LEU A 146 -7.77 -9.08 -11.12
C LEU A 146 -8.99 -9.75 -10.51
N ASP A 147 -8.94 -11.05 -10.26
CA ASP A 147 -10.07 -11.78 -9.72
C ASP A 147 -10.45 -11.25 -8.33
N ILE A 148 -11.73 -11.05 -8.10
CA ILE A 148 -12.28 -10.49 -6.86
C ILE A 148 -13.43 -11.38 -6.37
N PRO A 149 -13.51 -11.70 -5.07
CA PRO A 149 -14.61 -12.50 -4.52
C PRO A 149 -15.95 -11.78 -4.73
N ASP A 150 -17.01 -12.46 -5.15
CA ASP A 150 -18.33 -11.85 -5.45
C ASP A 150 -18.90 -11.02 -4.29
N GLU A 151 -18.80 -11.55 -3.08
CA GLU A 151 -19.20 -10.89 -1.84
C GLU A 151 -18.05 -10.97 -0.85
N PHE A 152 -17.64 -9.82 -0.33
CA PHE A 152 -16.68 -9.76 0.75
C PHE A 152 -17.09 -8.64 1.70
N HIS A 153 -17.51 -9.02 2.89
CA HIS A 153 -17.90 -8.12 3.95
C HIS A 153 -16.91 -8.21 5.10
N PRO A 154 -16.66 -7.13 5.84
CA PRO A 154 -15.97 -7.24 7.11
C PRO A 154 -16.74 -8.18 8.06
N PRO A 155 -16.08 -8.79 9.06
CA PRO A 155 -16.76 -9.63 10.05
C PRO A 155 -17.80 -8.81 10.83
N ARG A 156 -18.86 -9.45 11.35
CA ARG A 156 -19.86 -8.73 12.15
C ARG A 156 -19.31 -8.30 13.52
N TYR A 157 -18.52 -9.18 14.13
CA TYR A 157 -17.98 -9.00 15.48
C TYR A 157 -16.44 -9.05 15.45
N GLY A 158 -15.81 -8.02 14.88
CA GLY A 158 -14.37 -7.86 14.94
C GLY A 158 -13.90 -7.39 16.33
N GLN A 159 -12.78 -7.91 16.83
CA GLN A 159 -12.15 -7.45 18.08
C GLN A 159 -10.93 -6.55 17.82
N LEU A 160 -10.99 -5.30 18.26
CA LEU A 160 -9.90 -4.34 18.09
C LEU A 160 -8.65 -4.84 18.83
N LEU A 161 -7.47 -4.37 18.40
CA LEU A 161 -6.23 -4.65 19.13
C LEU A 161 -6.33 -4.16 20.57
N GLU A 162 -5.77 -4.92 21.50
CA GLU A 162 -5.76 -4.55 22.92
C GLU A 162 -5.16 -3.16 23.12
N GLY A 163 -5.83 -2.31 23.92
CA GLY A 163 -5.44 -0.92 24.15
C GLY A 163 -5.86 0.08 23.05
N THR A 164 -6.43 -0.37 21.94
CA THR A 164 -6.89 0.52 20.85
C THR A 164 -8.32 0.98 21.09
N LEU A 165 -8.58 2.28 21.17
CA LEU A 165 -9.92 2.83 21.34
C LEU A 165 -10.70 2.85 20.01
N ALA A 166 -11.92 2.32 20.01
CA ALA A 166 -12.78 2.26 18.83
C ALA A 166 -13.06 3.64 18.20
N ARG A 167 -13.15 4.68 19.02
CA ARG A 167 -13.32 6.06 18.55
C ARG A 167 -12.14 6.56 17.71
N LEU A 168 -10.90 6.27 18.13
CA LEU A 168 -9.70 6.69 17.39
C LEU A 168 -9.62 5.96 16.06
N VAL A 169 -9.92 4.65 16.06
CA VAL A 169 -9.99 3.87 14.82
C VAL A 169 -11.08 4.39 13.89
N ALA A 170 -12.25 4.79 14.41
CA ALA A 170 -13.32 5.36 13.61
C ALA A 170 -12.95 6.72 12.98
N GLU A 171 -12.17 7.54 13.70
CA GLU A 171 -11.61 8.81 13.22
C GLU A 171 -10.57 8.56 12.12
N ASP A 172 -9.59 7.68 12.35
CA ASP A 172 -8.58 7.30 11.33
C ASP A 172 -9.25 6.76 10.06
N LEU A 173 -10.27 5.90 10.20
CA LEU A 173 -11.05 5.39 9.07
C LEU A 173 -11.76 6.52 8.32
N ALA A 174 -12.32 7.51 9.03
CA ALA A 174 -12.98 8.65 8.40
C ALA A 174 -11.99 9.42 7.51
N ASP A 175 -10.78 9.66 8.01
CA ASP A 175 -9.73 10.36 7.26
C ASP A 175 -9.27 9.58 6.02
N HIS A 176 -9.13 8.26 6.14
CA HIS A 176 -8.82 7.40 4.99
C HIS A 176 -9.94 7.36 3.94
N ILE A 177 -11.19 7.31 4.39
CA ILE A 177 -12.37 7.37 3.52
C ILE A 177 -12.41 8.71 2.79
N ASN A 178 -12.28 9.83 3.52
CA ASN A 178 -12.27 11.17 2.94
C ASN A 178 -11.13 11.35 1.93
N THR A 179 -9.93 10.90 2.26
CA THR A 179 -8.77 10.91 1.35
C THR A 179 -9.05 10.08 0.09
N GLY A 180 -9.59 8.88 0.25
CA GLY A 180 -9.90 8.02 -0.89
C GLY A 180 -11.03 8.59 -1.78
N ARG A 181 -12.03 9.25 -1.19
CA ARG A 181 -13.09 9.95 -1.95
C ARG A 181 -12.53 11.11 -2.77
N ALA A 182 -11.64 11.92 -2.19
CA ALA A 182 -10.95 12.97 -2.93
C ALA A 182 -10.09 12.40 -4.08
N LEU A 183 -9.46 11.24 -3.89
CA LEU A 183 -8.74 10.55 -4.96
C LEU A 183 -9.68 10.05 -6.08
N GLU A 184 -10.84 9.50 -5.72
CA GLU A 184 -11.86 9.04 -6.68
C GLU A 184 -12.32 10.19 -7.61
N GLU A 185 -12.56 11.38 -7.03
CA GLU A 185 -12.91 12.59 -7.77
C GLU A 185 -11.78 13.01 -8.72
N ARG A 186 -10.55 13.09 -8.22
CA ARG A 186 -9.41 13.53 -9.05
C ARG A 186 -9.08 12.54 -10.18
N LEU A 187 -9.24 11.24 -9.96
CA LEU A 187 -9.11 10.21 -11.01
C LEU A 187 -10.17 10.37 -12.10
N THR A 188 -11.36 10.86 -11.74
CA THR A 188 -12.45 11.13 -12.71
C THR A 188 -12.09 12.27 -13.66
N VAL A 189 -11.33 13.26 -13.18
CA VAL A 189 -10.88 14.43 -13.96
C VAL A 189 -9.54 14.18 -14.67
N GLY A 190 -8.89 13.03 -14.43
CA GLY A 190 -7.60 12.69 -15.04
C GLY A 190 -6.39 13.40 -14.39
N GLY A 191 -6.53 13.90 -13.17
CA GLY A 191 -5.53 14.72 -12.48
C GLY A 191 -4.56 13.97 -11.56
N VAL A 192 -4.52 12.63 -11.58
CA VAL A 192 -3.69 11.82 -10.67
C VAL A 192 -3.13 10.59 -11.38
N GLY A 193 -1.88 10.25 -11.06
CA GLY A 193 -1.27 8.99 -11.43
C GLY A 193 -1.71 7.83 -10.52
N GLU A 194 -1.70 6.62 -11.07
CA GLU A 194 -2.03 5.37 -10.40
C GLU A 194 -1.27 5.14 -9.08
N THR A 195 0.00 5.53 -9.03
CA THR A 195 0.88 5.40 -7.86
C THR A 195 0.32 6.05 -6.59
N THR A 196 -0.61 7.00 -6.75
CA THR A 196 -1.27 7.67 -5.63
C THR A 196 -2.32 6.78 -4.97
N VAL A 197 -3.05 5.97 -5.74
CA VAL A 197 -4.02 5.00 -5.19
C VAL A 197 -3.30 3.89 -4.44
N GLN A 198 -2.16 3.45 -4.95
CA GLN A 198 -1.28 2.51 -4.25
C GLN A 198 -0.75 3.05 -2.93
N SER A 199 -0.33 4.32 -2.93
CA SER A 199 0.14 4.99 -1.72
C SER A 199 -0.97 5.15 -0.69
N TRP A 200 -2.19 5.47 -1.12
CA TRP A 200 -3.36 5.47 -0.23
C TRP A 200 -3.62 4.08 0.36
N ARG A 201 -3.65 3.04 -0.47
CA ARG A 201 -3.81 1.65 -0.01
C ARG A 201 -2.76 1.26 1.03
N ALA A 202 -1.49 1.58 0.77
CA ALA A 202 -0.38 1.28 1.69
C ALA A 202 -0.59 1.99 3.04
N LYS A 203 -0.94 3.27 3.03
CA LYS A 203 -1.24 4.04 4.25
C LYS A 203 -2.39 3.43 5.05
N VAL A 204 -3.48 3.03 4.40
CA VAL A 204 -4.61 2.34 5.07
C VAL A 204 -4.13 1.07 5.77
N LEU A 205 -3.32 0.25 5.09
CA LEU A 205 -2.80 -1.00 5.65
C LEU A 205 -1.78 -0.78 6.79
N GLU A 206 -1.00 0.29 6.73
CA GLU A 206 0.02 0.62 7.72
C GLU A 206 -0.57 1.24 8.99
N SER A 207 -1.53 2.15 8.87
CA SER A 207 -2.02 2.93 10.02
C SER A 207 -3.20 2.30 10.74
N THR A 208 -3.97 1.43 10.08
CA THR A 208 -5.23 0.95 10.65
C THR A 208 -4.96 -0.24 11.57
N ALA A 209 -5.15 -0.06 12.87
CA ALA A 209 -4.97 -1.05 13.93
C ALA A 209 -6.05 -2.17 13.95
N ILE A 210 -6.57 -2.58 12.79
CA ILE A 210 -7.63 -3.59 12.65
C ILE A 210 -7.04 -4.89 12.07
N PRO A 211 -6.96 -5.99 12.86
CA PRO A 211 -6.33 -7.24 12.43
C PRO A 211 -6.97 -7.91 11.21
N TYR A 212 -8.24 -7.61 10.93
CA TYR A 212 -9.04 -8.28 9.89
C TYR A 212 -9.33 -7.38 8.69
N LEU A 213 -8.43 -6.42 8.38
CA LEU A 213 -8.36 -5.79 7.05
C LEU A 213 -7.97 -6.75 5.91
N LEU A 214 -7.96 -8.06 6.14
CA LEU A 214 -7.77 -9.08 5.11
C LEU A 214 -8.73 -8.87 3.93
N GLY A 215 -9.97 -8.50 4.20
CA GLY A 215 -10.94 -8.19 3.15
C GLY A 215 -10.58 -6.98 2.31
N PHE A 216 -10.12 -5.91 2.95
CA PHE A 216 -9.61 -4.75 2.24
C PHE A 216 -8.41 -5.13 1.37
N MET A 217 -7.47 -5.91 1.92
CA MET A 217 -6.29 -6.37 1.21
C MET A 217 -6.66 -7.22 -0.02
N ASP A 218 -7.61 -8.14 0.13
CA ASP A 218 -8.09 -9.01 -0.95
C ASP A 218 -8.86 -8.24 -2.03
N LEU A 219 -9.75 -7.35 -1.64
CA LEU A 219 -10.51 -6.51 -2.57
C LEU A 219 -9.59 -5.57 -3.36
N THR A 220 -8.49 -5.10 -2.75
CA THR A 220 -7.58 -4.13 -3.37
C THR A 220 -6.30 -4.76 -3.94
N ARG A 221 -6.15 -6.09 -3.88
CA ARG A 221 -4.92 -6.80 -4.30
C ARG A 221 -4.54 -6.55 -5.76
N GLY A 222 -5.55 -6.34 -6.61
CA GLY A 222 -5.38 -6.11 -8.03
C GLY A 222 -4.91 -4.71 -8.39
N LEU A 223 -4.76 -3.78 -7.43
CA LEU A 223 -4.21 -2.46 -7.75
C LEU A 223 -2.81 -2.55 -8.37
N GLY A 224 -1.98 -3.53 -7.98
CA GLY A 224 -0.65 -3.71 -8.58
C GLY A 224 -0.67 -4.13 -10.05
N ALA A 225 -1.82 -4.62 -10.53
CA ALA A 225 -2.01 -4.98 -11.92
C ALA A 225 -2.19 -3.77 -12.83
N CYS A 226 -2.59 -2.61 -12.27
CA CYS A 226 -2.90 -1.42 -13.05
C CYS A 226 -1.64 -0.88 -13.78
N GLU A 227 -0.44 -1.07 -13.21
CA GLU A 227 0.83 -0.71 -13.85
C GLU A 227 1.19 -1.61 -15.05
N SER A 228 0.44 -2.70 -15.26
CA SER A 228 0.78 -3.68 -16.28
C SER A 228 0.38 -3.21 -17.69
N PRO A 229 1.28 -3.36 -18.69
CA PRO A 229 1.01 -2.90 -20.05
C PRO A 229 -0.12 -3.65 -20.77
N VAL A 230 -0.60 -4.78 -20.23
CA VAL A 230 -1.72 -5.52 -20.83
C VAL A 230 -3.08 -5.00 -20.40
N VAL A 231 -3.16 -4.23 -19.31
CA VAL A 231 -4.42 -3.58 -18.87
C VAL A 231 -4.80 -2.50 -19.86
N THR A 232 -6.04 -2.52 -20.34
CA THR A 232 -6.51 -1.60 -21.39
C THR A 232 -6.73 -0.20 -20.84
N ASP A 233 -7.31 -0.10 -19.63
CA ASP A 233 -7.61 1.16 -18.98
C ASP A 233 -7.24 1.11 -17.49
N PRO A 234 -5.97 1.43 -17.16
CA PRO A 234 -5.46 1.33 -15.80
C PRO A 234 -6.11 2.35 -14.85
N VAL A 235 -6.59 3.49 -15.37
CA VAL A 235 -7.26 4.52 -14.56
C VAL A 235 -8.65 4.03 -14.16
N VAL A 236 -9.43 3.51 -15.09
CA VAL A 236 -10.77 2.95 -14.80
C VAL A 236 -10.66 1.75 -13.86
N LEU A 237 -9.66 0.89 -14.05
CA LEU A 237 -9.41 -0.24 -13.16
C LEU A 237 -9.02 0.22 -11.74
N SER A 238 -8.12 1.19 -11.63
CA SER A 238 -7.71 1.77 -10.33
C SER A 238 -8.90 2.39 -9.59
N ARG A 239 -9.79 3.09 -10.31
CA ARG A 239 -11.02 3.67 -9.75
C ARG A 239 -11.96 2.59 -9.24
N ALA A 240 -12.10 1.47 -9.97
CA ALA A 240 -12.94 0.36 -9.53
C ALA A 240 -12.41 -0.27 -8.23
N TYR A 241 -11.10 -0.50 -8.12
CA TYR A 241 -10.50 -1.02 -6.89
C TYR A 241 -10.60 -0.04 -5.72
N LEU A 242 -10.37 1.24 -5.97
CA LEU A 242 -10.55 2.30 -4.96
C LEU A 242 -11.99 2.31 -4.44
N ALA A 243 -12.98 2.22 -5.34
CA ALA A 243 -14.39 2.18 -4.96
C ALA A 243 -14.74 0.96 -4.08
N LEU A 244 -14.21 -0.23 -4.39
CA LEU A 244 -14.39 -1.42 -3.54
C LEU A 244 -13.70 -1.27 -2.18
N GLY A 245 -12.48 -0.72 -2.16
CA GLY A 245 -11.76 -0.44 -0.92
C GLY A 245 -12.52 0.54 -0.03
N LEU A 246 -13.03 1.64 -0.60
CA LEU A 246 -13.84 2.64 0.10
C LEU A 246 -15.12 2.03 0.67
N ALA A 247 -15.87 1.29 -0.14
CA ALA A 247 -17.10 0.64 0.33
C ALA A 247 -16.84 -0.32 1.51
N TYR A 248 -15.72 -1.05 1.46
CA TYR A 248 -15.32 -1.92 2.58
C TYR A 248 -14.98 -1.12 3.83
N LEU A 249 -14.21 -0.04 3.72
CA LEU A 249 -13.85 0.81 4.86
C LEU A 249 -15.08 1.50 5.47
N GLU A 250 -16.02 1.95 4.65
CA GLU A 250 -17.28 2.54 5.10
C GLU A 250 -18.12 1.51 5.89
N GLU A 251 -18.18 0.26 5.42
CA GLU A 251 -18.86 -0.80 6.15
C GLU A 251 -18.16 -1.15 7.47
N VAL A 252 -16.82 -1.16 7.49
CA VAL A 252 -16.03 -1.30 8.72
C VAL A 252 -16.36 -0.16 9.69
N GLN A 253 -16.37 1.08 9.21
CA GLN A 253 -16.70 2.25 10.03
C GLN A 253 -18.11 2.15 10.63
N GLN A 254 -19.11 1.73 9.85
CA GLN A 254 -20.48 1.52 10.32
C GLN A 254 -20.59 0.45 11.41
N ARG A 255 -19.69 -0.55 11.40
CA ARG A 255 -19.63 -1.65 12.38
C ARG A 255 -18.76 -1.35 13.59
N MET A 256 -18.13 -0.17 13.68
CA MET A 256 -17.32 0.21 14.84
C MET A 256 -18.04 0.07 16.20
N PRO A 257 -19.35 0.37 16.33
CA PRO A 257 -20.06 0.12 17.58
C PRO A 257 -20.06 -1.36 18.00
N ASP A 258 -20.31 -2.26 17.05
CA ASP A 258 -20.29 -3.72 17.30
C ASP A 258 -18.87 -4.18 17.68
N TYR A 259 -17.84 -3.57 17.09
CA TYR A 259 -16.45 -3.92 17.38
C TYR A 259 -16.01 -3.39 18.74
N ALA A 260 -16.46 -2.19 19.13
CA ALA A 260 -16.25 -1.64 20.46
C ALA A 260 -16.83 -2.59 21.52
N GLU A 261 -18.10 -2.98 21.35
CA GLU A 261 -18.78 -3.92 22.25
C GLU A 261 -18.05 -5.27 22.33
N ALA A 262 -17.69 -5.86 21.17
CA ALA A 262 -16.96 -7.13 21.11
C ALA A 262 -15.54 -7.06 21.72
N SER A 263 -14.98 -5.85 21.84
CA SER A 263 -13.68 -5.57 22.45
C SER A 263 -13.79 -5.19 23.93
N GLY A 264 -14.98 -5.29 24.53
CA GLY A 264 -15.21 -4.92 25.93
C GLY A 264 -15.14 -3.41 26.18
N GLN A 265 -15.14 -2.59 25.13
CA GLN A 265 -15.30 -1.15 25.25
C GLN A 265 -16.79 -0.88 25.37
N SER A 266 -17.28 -0.90 26.61
CA SER A 266 -18.66 -0.53 26.91
C SER A 266 -18.96 0.82 26.26
N VAL A 267 -20.13 0.89 25.60
CA VAL A 267 -20.70 2.14 25.06
C VAL A 267 -20.45 3.23 26.10
N PRO A 268 -19.71 4.31 25.78
CA PRO A 268 -19.46 5.38 26.73
C PRO A 268 -20.81 5.80 27.30
N GLU A 269 -20.92 5.89 28.63
CA GLU A 269 -22.08 6.49 29.27
C GLU A 269 -22.46 7.77 28.52
N PRO A 270 -23.77 8.03 28.31
CA PRO A 270 -24.24 9.10 27.45
C PRO A 270 -23.49 10.38 27.78
N ARG A 271 -22.80 10.91 26.77
CA ARG A 271 -22.05 12.16 26.83
C ARG A 271 -22.92 13.18 27.54
N ILE A 272 -22.55 13.55 28.77
CA ILE A 272 -23.02 14.81 29.34
C ILE A 272 -22.36 15.88 28.49
N SER A 273 -23.05 16.29 27.43
CA SER A 273 -22.72 17.49 26.69
C SER A 273 -22.93 18.66 27.64
N LEU A 274 -21.89 19.07 28.34
CA LEU A 274 -21.84 20.40 28.93
C LEU A 274 -21.76 21.37 27.75
N SER A 275 -22.92 21.88 27.34
CA SER A 275 -23.00 22.99 26.40
C SER A 275 -22.48 24.24 27.10
N PHE A 276 -21.20 24.55 26.92
CA PHE A 276 -20.69 25.87 27.29
C PHE A 276 -21.18 26.87 26.24
N SER A 277 -22.21 27.62 26.60
CA SER A 277 -22.71 28.72 25.79
C SER A 277 -21.73 29.88 25.85
N GLY A 278 -20.90 30.05 24.82
CA GLY A 278 -20.17 31.29 24.59
C GLY A 278 -18.88 31.11 23.81
N GLY A 279 -18.93 31.36 22.49
CA GLY A 279 -17.72 31.56 21.68
C GLY A 279 -17.68 30.69 20.42
N THR A 280 -17.80 31.35 19.27
CA THR A 280 -17.47 30.96 17.90
C THR A 280 -17.06 29.49 17.66
N PHE A 281 -17.97 28.72 17.03
CA PHE A 281 -17.75 27.35 16.56
C PHE A 281 -16.61 27.29 15.52
N TYR A 282 -15.46 26.74 15.91
CA TYR A 282 -14.53 26.12 14.96
C TYR A 282 -15.11 24.75 14.57
N GLY A 283 -15.14 24.46 13.27
CA GLY A 283 -15.87 23.32 12.69
C GLY A 283 -15.57 21.96 13.33
N GLY A 284 -16.45 20.98 13.10
CA GLY A 284 -16.42 19.65 13.71
C GLY A 284 -15.13 18.83 13.56
N GLN A 285 -14.15 19.32 12.80
CA GLN A 285 -12.83 18.72 12.58
C GLN A 285 -11.94 18.69 13.84
N PHE A 286 -12.09 19.66 14.76
CA PHE A 286 -11.32 19.66 16.02
C PHE A 286 -12.09 19.07 17.20
N ALA A 287 -13.40 18.81 17.05
CA ALA A 287 -14.26 18.43 18.17
C ALA A 287 -13.81 17.13 18.86
N ALA A 288 -13.33 16.16 18.09
CA ALA A 288 -12.79 14.90 18.61
C ALA A 288 -11.47 15.12 19.36
N GLN A 289 -10.56 15.87 18.76
CA GLN A 289 -9.25 16.18 19.36
C GLN A 289 -9.41 16.95 20.69
N ILE A 290 -10.28 17.97 20.71
CA ILE A 290 -10.65 18.74 21.91
C ILE A 290 -11.22 17.80 22.99
N ALA A 291 -12.19 16.95 22.64
CA ALA A 291 -12.78 16.02 23.60
C ALA A 291 -11.75 15.03 24.18
N ASN A 292 -10.75 14.64 23.39
CA ASN A 292 -9.67 13.76 23.83
C ASN A 292 -8.72 14.47 24.78
N ILE A 293 -8.30 15.68 24.42
CA ILE A 293 -7.48 16.53 25.28
C ILE A 293 -8.20 16.80 26.60
N ASP A 294 -9.48 17.13 26.56
CA ASP A 294 -10.32 17.34 27.75
C ASP A 294 -10.38 16.13 28.67
N SER A 295 -10.57 14.94 28.11
CA SER A 295 -10.57 13.69 28.88
C SER A 295 -9.20 13.45 29.54
N THR A 296 -8.11 13.76 28.85
CA THR A 296 -6.75 13.61 29.36
C THR A 296 -6.45 14.64 30.45
N ILE A 297 -6.87 15.90 30.27
CA ILE A 297 -6.76 16.97 31.28
C ILE A 297 -7.55 16.60 32.55
N ALA A 298 -8.75 16.04 32.41
CA ALA A 298 -9.53 15.55 33.55
C ALA A 298 -8.78 14.46 34.35
N GLY A 299 -8.03 13.59 33.67
CA GLY A 299 -7.13 12.63 34.30
C GLY A 299 -6.03 13.30 35.13
N VAL A 300 -5.45 14.40 34.66
CA VAL A 300 -4.43 15.18 35.41
C VAL A 300 -4.97 15.69 36.75
N VAL A 301 -6.24 16.14 36.78
CA VAL A 301 -6.91 16.56 38.03
C VAL A 301 -7.02 15.38 39.00
N GLN A 302 -7.44 14.21 38.51
CA GLN A 302 -7.56 12.99 39.32
C GLN A 302 -6.22 12.52 39.89
N HIS A 303 -5.12 12.80 39.19
CA HIS A 303 -3.74 12.56 39.65
C HIS A 303 -3.21 13.63 40.63
N GLY A 304 -4.05 14.56 41.09
CA GLY A 304 -3.73 15.51 42.15
C GLY A 304 -2.93 16.73 41.71
N SER A 305 -2.94 17.06 40.41
CA SER A 305 -2.24 18.24 39.86
C SER A 305 -3.23 19.26 39.24
N PRO A 306 -4.14 19.87 40.04
CA PRO A 306 -5.18 20.75 39.52
C PRO A 306 -4.63 21.98 38.79
N ASP A 307 -3.55 22.58 39.29
CA ASP A 307 -2.91 23.75 38.66
C ASP A 307 -2.36 23.42 37.27
N VAL A 308 -1.85 22.20 37.07
CA VAL A 308 -1.36 21.73 35.75
C VAL A 308 -2.52 21.51 34.81
N ALA A 309 -3.63 20.94 35.29
CA ALA A 309 -4.82 20.74 34.47
C ALA A 309 -5.44 22.09 34.03
N GLU A 310 -5.49 23.07 34.93
CA GLU A 310 -5.93 24.43 34.61
C GLU A 310 -5.01 25.09 33.59
N ALA A 311 -3.69 25.00 33.77
CA ALA A 311 -2.70 25.49 32.81
C ALA A 311 -2.90 24.88 31.40
N LEU A 312 -3.14 23.57 31.32
CA LEU A 312 -3.37 22.89 30.05
C LEU A 312 -4.69 23.31 29.39
N LYS A 313 -5.75 23.53 30.20
CA LYS A 313 -7.05 23.99 29.70
C LYS A 313 -6.96 25.40 29.14
N GLU A 314 -6.30 26.31 29.85
CA GLU A 314 -6.07 27.68 29.39
C GLU A 314 -5.22 27.71 28.11
N LEU A 315 -4.23 26.83 28.01
CA LEU A 315 -3.40 26.71 26.81
C LEU A 315 -4.20 26.17 25.61
N GLU A 316 -5.03 25.15 25.81
CA GLU A 316 -5.95 24.64 24.78
C GLU A 316 -6.88 25.75 24.27
N GLN A 317 -7.53 26.48 25.19
CA GLN A 317 -8.42 27.59 24.83
C GLN A 317 -7.66 28.70 24.09
N ALA A 318 -6.43 29.01 24.51
CA ALA A 318 -5.60 29.98 23.82
C ALA A 318 -5.26 29.53 22.40
N VAL A 319 -4.92 28.26 22.17
CA VAL A 319 -4.70 27.71 20.81
C VAL A 319 -5.97 27.83 19.97
N LEU A 320 -7.14 27.52 20.52
CA LEU A 320 -8.42 27.63 19.80
C LEU A 320 -8.81 29.07 19.46
N HIS A 321 -8.50 30.03 20.32
CA HIS A 321 -8.86 31.44 20.09
C HIS A 321 -7.77 32.24 19.37
N GLN A 322 -6.58 31.68 19.20
CA GLN A 322 -5.47 32.37 18.55
C GLN A 322 -5.80 32.65 17.07
N ALA A 323 -5.88 33.94 16.76
CA ALA A 323 -6.02 34.43 15.39
C ALA A 323 -4.69 34.26 14.63
N GLY A 324 -4.79 34.01 13.33
CA GLY A 324 -3.63 33.93 12.43
C GLY A 324 -2.97 32.56 12.32
N LEU A 325 -3.40 31.57 13.11
CA LEU A 325 -3.03 30.16 12.90
C LEU A 325 -3.90 29.57 11.79
N ASP A 326 -3.26 28.89 10.83
CA ASP A 326 -3.97 28.01 9.91
C ASP A 326 -4.45 26.73 10.61
N GLU A 327 -5.20 25.88 9.90
CA GLU A 327 -5.78 24.67 10.48
C GLU A 327 -4.72 23.61 10.84
N ASP A 328 -3.62 23.54 10.08
CA ASP A 328 -2.56 22.56 10.31
C ASP A 328 -1.71 22.99 11.52
N GLU A 329 -1.31 24.26 11.60
CA GLU A 329 -0.62 24.83 12.75
C GLU A 329 -1.46 24.70 14.03
N ARG A 330 -2.77 24.94 13.93
CA ARG A 330 -3.69 24.78 15.07
C ARG A 330 -3.76 23.33 15.53
N ARG A 331 -3.83 22.38 14.59
CA ARG A 331 -3.82 20.94 14.90
C ARG A 331 -2.53 20.54 15.61
N ASP A 332 -1.38 20.94 15.07
CA ASP A 332 -0.07 20.64 15.64
C ASP A 332 0.09 21.19 17.07
N LEU A 333 -0.43 22.40 17.32
CA LEU A 333 -0.40 23.01 18.65
C LEU A 333 -1.36 22.30 19.62
N LEU A 334 -2.54 21.85 19.17
CA LEU A 334 -3.43 21.03 19.99
C LEU A 334 -2.83 19.66 20.32
N ASP A 335 -2.13 19.02 19.37
CA ASP A 335 -1.41 17.77 19.63
C ASP A 335 -0.30 17.95 20.66
N ASN A 336 0.42 19.08 20.59
CA ASN A 336 1.39 19.48 21.60
C ASN A 336 0.75 19.63 22.99
N VAL A 337 -0.44 20.24 23.10
CA VAL A 337 -1.19 20.32 24.37
C VAL A 337 -1.60 18.93 24.86
N GLY A 338 -2.11 18.07 23.97
CA GLY A 338 -2.45 16.68 24.29
C GLY A 338 -1.27 15.90 24.85
N TYR A 339 -0.10 16.02 24.22
CA TYR A 339 1.13 15.38 24.71
C TYR A 339 1.52 15.86 26.11
N LEU A 340 1.43 17.16 26.40
CA LEU A 340 1.72 17.68 27.74
C LEU A 340 0.74 17.14 28.79
N ALA A 341 -0.53 16.95 28.43
CA ALA A 341 -1.53 16.36 29.32
C ALA A 341 -1.25 14.88 29.64
N GLU A 342 -0.78 14.09 28.66
CA GLU A 342 -0.32 12.71 28.89
C GLU A 342 0.95 12.67 29.75
N ALA A 343 1.91 13.54 29.46
CA ALA A 343 3.15 13.66 30.22
C ALA A 343 2.88 14.05 31.69
N ALA A 344 1.86 14.88 31.95
CA ALA A 344 1.46 15.27 33.30
C ALA A 344 0.94 14.09 34.14
N GLN A 345 0.22 13.14 33.52
CA GLN A 345 -0.24 11.90 34.19
C GLN A 345 0.89 10.89 34.39
N THR A 346 1.96 10.98 33.59
CA THR A 346 3.11 10.09 33.68
C THR A 346 3.94 10.43 34.93
N PRO A 347 4.41 9.43 35.71
CA PRO A 347 5.33 9.67 36.84
C PRO A 347 6.59 10.41 36.40
N SER A 348 7.08 11.36 37.19
CA SER A 348 8.19 12.27 36.79
C SER A 348 9.41 11.53 36.26
N GLY A 349 9.84 10.45 36.90
CA GLY A 349 11.01 9.65 36.45
C GLY A 349 10.83 8.91 35.11
N GLN A 350 9.62 8.82 34.57
CA GLN A 350 9.31 8.17 33.28
C GLN A 350 8.98 9.17 32.17
N ARG A 351 8.92 10.46 32.48
CA ARG A 351 8.62 11.52 31.51
C ARG A 351 9.78 11.69 30.53
N ASN A 352 9.48 11.81 29.24
CA ASN A 352 10.50 12.11 28.25
C ASN A 352 10.85 13.61 28.27
N ARG A 353 11.85 13.98 29.07
CA ARG A 353 12.36 15.35 29.21
C ARG A 353 12.69 16.03 27.87
N GLY A 354 13.21 15.26 26.90
CA GLY A 354 13.58 15.79 25.58
C GLY A 354 12.36 16.27 24.80
N ILE A 355 11.32 15.44 24.74
CA ILE A 355 10.09 15.75 24.02
C ILE A 355 9.34 16.88 24.72
N ILE A 356 9.16 16.83 26.05
CA ILE A 356 8.48 17.89 26.80
C ILE A 356 9.15 19.25 26.54
N ARG A 357 10.49 19.31 26.56
CA ARG A 357 11.21 20.55 26.24
C ARG A 357 10.96 21.01 24.79
N SER A 358 10.96 20.09 23.83
CA SER A 358 10.68 20.39 22.43
C SER A 358 9.26 20.97 22.26
N VAL A 359 8.27 20.33 22.89
CA VAL A 359 6.87 20.74 22.86
C VAL A 359 6.68 22.13 23.49
N LEU A 360 7.24 22.36 24.68
CA LEU A 360 7.21 23.67 25.33
C LEU A 360 7.91 24.76 24.49
N SER A 361 9.01 24.42 23.83
CA SER A 361 9.70 25.34 22.92
C SER A 361 8.83 25.69 21.71
N SER A 362 8.13 24.72 21.12
CA SER A 362 7.21 24.94 20.00
C SER A 362 6.08 25.90 20.39
N LEU A 363 5.45 25.66 21.54
CA LEU A 363 4.39 26.52 22.09
C LEU A 363 4.90 27.94 22.40
N THR A 364 6.14 28.05 22.89
CA THR A 364 6.79 29.36 23.14
C THR A 364 7.05 30.12 21.84
N VAL A 365 7.45 29.43 20.76
CA VAL A 365 7.64 30.05 19.44
C VAL A 365 6.31 30.52 18.88
N ALA A 366 5.25 29.71 18.95
CA ALA A 366 3.90 30.11 18.54
C ALA A 366 3.35 31.27 19.38
N ALA A 367 3.68 31.32 20.68
CA ALA A 367 3.32 32.43 21.56
C ALA A 367 4.03 33.75 21.17
N ALA A 368 5.18 33.70 20.50
CA ALA A 368 5.85 34.92 20.05
C ALA A 368 5.07 35.66 18.93
N SER A 369 4.25 34.94 18.16
CA SER A 369 3.44 35.51 17.07
C SER A 369 1.97 35.71 17.46
N GLY A 370 1.51 35.20 18.60
CA GLY A 370 0.10 35.13 18.96
C GLY A 370 -0.25 35.65 20.36
N GLU A 371 -1.15 36.63 20.44
CA GLU A 371 -1.52 37.31 21.69
C GLU A 371 -2.21 36.41 22.75
N GLU A 372 -3.12 35.53 22.35
CA GLU A 372 -3.82 34.64 23.31
C GLU A 372 -2.85 33.60 23.86
N LEU A 373 -2.07 32.97 22.97
CA LEU A 373 -1.09 31.95 23.35
C LEU A 373 0.03 32.54 24.20
N ARG A 374 0.46 33.78 23.90
CA ARG A 374 1.40 34.54 24.74
C ARG A 374 0.88 34.76 26.14
N ARG A 375 -0.37 35.22 26.28
CA ARG A 375 -0.99 35.44 27.60
C ARG A 375 -1.08 34.14 28.41
N ALA A 376 -1.49 33.04 27.79
CA ALA A 376 -1.53 31.74 28.45
C ALA A 376 -0.12 31.27 28.89
N MET A 377 0.88 31.40 28.01
CA MET A 377 2.26 31.02 28.34
C MET A 377 2.91 31.92 29.39
N ASP A 378 2.63 33.22 29.40
CA ASP A 378 3.12 34.16 30.42
C ASP A 378 2.52 33.83 31.81
N ALA A 379 1.23 33.46 31.85
CA ALA A 379 0.54 33.10 33.09
C ALA A 379 0.93 31.72 33.62
N TRP A 380 1.02 30.72 32.74
CA TRP A 380 1.09 29.31 33.11
C TRP A 380 2.40 28.61 32.74
N GLY A 381 3.29 29.28 32.01
CA GLY A 381 4.56 28.70 31.56
C GLY A 381 5.40 28.14 32.71
N GLY A 382 5.41 28.80 33.88
CA GLY A 382 6.11 28.30 35.06
C GLY A 382 5.56 26.96 35.57
N VAL A 383 4.24 26.78 35.57
CA VAL A 383 3.57 25.54 35.98
C VAL A 383 3.88 24.42 34.98
N LEU A 384 3.78 24.71 33.68
CA LEU A 384 4.05 23.74 32.61
C LEU A 384 5.53 23.31 32.56
N HIS A 385 6.47 24.22 32.84
CA HIS A 385 7.89 23.87 32.97
C HIS A 385 8.16 22.94 34.18
N GLY A 386 7.30 22.96 35.19
CA GLY A 386 7.32 22.02 36.32
C GLY A 386 7.07 20.55 35.91
N LEU A 387 6.63 20.28 34.68
CA LEU A 387 6.52 18.93 34.15
C LEU A 387 7.88 18.29 33.83
N LEU A 388 8.93 19.10 33.65
CA LEU A 388 10.28 18.61 33.42
C LEU A 388 10.79 17.89 34.69
N PRO A 389 11.36 16.67 34.55
CA PRO A 389 11.85 15.89 35.69
C PRO A 389 13.11 16.46 36.33
#